data_AF-A0ABD6V7Y4-F1
#
_entry.id   AF-A0ABD6V7Y4-F1
#
_cell.length_a   1.000
_cell.length_b   1.000
_cell.length_c   1.000
_cell.angle_alpha   90.00
_cell.angle_beta   90.00
_cell.angle_gamma   90.00
#
_symmetry.space_group_name_H-M   'P 1'
#
loop_
_entity.id
_entity.type
_entity.pdbx_description
1 polymer ?
#
loop_
_entity_poly.entity_id
_entity_poly.type
_entity_poly.pdbx_seq_one_letter_code
_entity_poly.pdbx_strand_id
1 'polypeptide(L)'
;MDSRLDAFLQRADAVLARLEPLLPALREPVDWSQALAARWVREGRSGYLMPLEVSLETRLTDLIGVDLQRDQLGRNTRQFIDGLPANHALLWGSRGTGKSSLIRALLTEYAPVGLRLIEIERDHLGDLPRLVEQLQKLPQRFVLFCDDLSFESGEGDYRVLKSVLDGSLEQAPDNVLLYATSNRRHLVPEKESDNADWKHVDGELHPSEAVEDKIALSDRFGLWLSFYPFTQEHYLNVVEHWITQLAHKAGLQWQRDEALEKSAIRWATARGNRNGRCAYQFSRYWVGLQLLEQQR
;
A
#
# COMPACT_ATOMS: atom_id res chain seq x y z
N MET A 1 43.39 -17.13 41.33
CA MET A 1 42.23 -16.63 40.56
C MET A 1 42.32 -17.23 39.17
N ASP A 2 41.42 -18.04 38.66
CA ASP A 2 40.83 -19.27 39.20
C ASP A 2 40.68 -20.18 37.97
N SER A 3 41.60 -21.12 37.72
CA SER A 3 41.78 -21.74 36.37
C SER A 3 40.55 -22.49 35.85
N ARG A 4 39.63 -22.86 36.75
CA ARG A 4 38.33 -23.44 36.42
C ARG A 4 37.35 -22.41 35.85
N LEU A 5 37.42 -21.16 36.33
CA LEU A 5 36.64 -20.05 35.81
C LEU A 5 37.09 -19.74 34.37
N ASP A 6 38.40 -19.70 34.11
CA ASP A 6 38.91 -19.43 32.76
C ASP A 6 38.50 -20.52 31.76
N ALA A 7 38.60 -21.80 32.14
CA ALA A 7 38.16 -22.92 31.31
C ALA A 7 36.63 -22.92 31.08
N PHE A 8 35.86 -22.47 32.07
CA PHE A 8 34.41 -22.29 31.91
C PHE A 8 34.10 -21.14 30.95
N LEU A 9 34.76 -19.99 31.09
CA LEU A 9 34.59 -18.83 30.21
C LEU A 9 34.94 -19.17 28.77
N GLN A 10 36.04 -19.88 28.51
CA GLN A 10 36.39 -20.33 27.16
C GLN A 10 35.33 -21.27 26.55
N ARG A 11 34.76 -22.17 27.36
CA ARG A 11 33.67 -23.04 26.90
C ARG A 11 32.39 -22.26 26.62
N ALA A 12 32.05 -21.30 27.49
CA ALA A 12 30.90 -20.42 27.29
C ALA A 12 31.06 -19.59 26.01
N ASP A 13 32.24 -19.00 25.79
CA ASP A 13 32.54 -18.18 24.62
C ASP A 13 32.47 -19.00 23.32
N ALA A 14 32.96 -20.24 23.32
CA ALA A 14 32.84 -21.16 22.19
C ALA A 14 31.38 -21.55 21.88
N VAL A 15 30.50 -21.59 22.89
CA VAL A 15 29.06 -21.80 22.69
C VAL A 15 28.39 -20.52 22.20
N LEU A 16 28.71 -19.36 22.79
CA LEU A 16 28.19 -18.07 22.39
C LEU A 16 28.54 -17.75 20.93
N ALA A 17 29.77 -17.99 20.50
CA ALA A 17 30.19 -17.80 19.10
C ALA A 17 29.42 -18.69 18.10
N ARG A 18 28.86 -19.82 18.55
CA ARG A 18 27.98 -20.68 17.72
C ARG A 18 26.52 -20.25 17.76
N LEU A 19 26.09 -19.61 18.85
CA LEU A 19 24.73 -19.11 19.02
C LEU A 19 24.54 -17.72 18.40
N GLU A 20 25.56 -16.87 18.42
CA GLU A 20 25.51 -15.49 17.93
C GLU A 20 25.02 -15.39 16.46
N PRO A 21 25.45 -16.25 15.52
CA PRO A 21 24.92 -16.26 14.15
C PRO A 21 23.45 -16.71 14.05
N LEU A 22 22.91 -17.35 15.10
CA LEU A 22 21.51 -17.81 15.18
C LEU A 22 20.61 -16.78 15.89
N LEU A 23 21.20 -15.80 16.58
CA LEU A 23 20.44 -14.73 17.22
C LEU A 23 19.97 -13.74 16.15
N PRO A 24 18.73 -13.21 16.26
CA PRO A 24 18.28 -12.16 15.37
C PRO A 24 19.20 -10.95 15.51
N ALA A 25 19.52 -10.31 14.39
CA ALA A 25 20.35 -9.12 14.38
C ALA A 25 19.76 -8.05 15.33
N LEU A 26 20.61 -7.44 16.16
CA LEU A 26 20.20 -6.27 16.93
C LEU A 26 19.92 -5.16 15.93
N ARG A 27 18.63 -4.82 15.78
CA ARG A 27 18.20 -3.75 14.89
C ARG A 27 17.93 -2.50 15.70
N GLU A 28 18.51 -1.40 15.26
CA GLU A 28 18.24 -0.09 15.83
C GLU A 28 16.79 0.32 15.52
N PRO A 29 16.12 1.00 16.46
CA PRO A 29 14.79 1.55 16.20
C PRO A 29 14.86 2.60 15.08
N VAL A 30 13.79 2.72 14.30
CA VAL A 30 13.69 3.72 13.24
C VAL A 30 13.71 5.13 13.85
N ASP A 31 14.64 5.97 13.39
CA ASP A 31 14.62 7.40 13.69
C ASP A 31 13.55 8.12 12.84
N TRP A 32 12.37 8.30 13.43
CA TRP A 32 11.24 8.97 12.79
C TRP A 32 11.41 10.49 12.60
N SER A 33 12.50 11.08 13.12
CA SER A 33 12.87 12.46 12.79
C SER A 33 13.43 12.57 11.38
N GLN A 34 14.03 11.49 10.85
CA GLN A 34 14.62 11.42 9.52
C GLN A 34 13.80 10.54 8.55
N ALA A 35 13.31 9.40 9.02
CA ALA A 35 12.56 8.46 8.20
C ALA A 35 11.13 8.94 7.97
N LEU A 36 10.69 8.94 6.71
CA LEU A 36 9.31 9.26 6.31
C LEU A 36 8.43 8.02 6.19
N ALA A 37 9.03 6.89 5.83
CA ALA A 37 8.34 5.62 5.75
C ALA A 37 9.20 4.46 6.25
N ALA A 38 8.53 3.37 6.61
CA ALA A 38 9.17 2.10 6.93
C ALA A 38 8.34 0.94 6.36
N ARG A 39 8.92 -0.25 6.33
CA ARG A 39 8.22 -1.51 6.08
C ARG A 39 8.30 -2.39 7.32
N TRP A 40 7.19 -3.01 7.70
CA TRP A 40 7.20 -4.09 8.67
C TRP A 40 7.73 -5.37 8.02
N VAL A 41 8.78 -5.93 8.60
CA VAL A 41 9.38 -7.19 8.16
C VAL A 41 9.29 -8.20 9.29
N ARG A 42 8.67 -9.35 9.00
CA ARG A 42 8.61 -10.48 9.93
C ARG A 42 9.90 -11.30 9.84
N GLU A 43 10.46 -11.63 10.99
CA GLU A 43 11.65 -12.46 11.14
C GLU A 43 11.40 -13.49 12.26
N GLY A 44 11.11 -14.73 11.85
CA GLY A 44 10.74 -15.80 12.77
C GLY A 44 9.44 -15.50 13.52
N ARG A 45 9.50 -15.49 14.86
CA ARG A 45 8.36 -15.14 15.74
C ARG A 45 8.31 -13.64 16.08
N SER A 46 9.19 -12.85 15.47
CA SER A 46 9.31 -11.42 15.71
C SER A 46 9.14 -10.64 14.43
N GLY A 47 9.09 -9.31 14.55
CA GLY A 47 9.24 -8.42 13.41
C GLY A 47 9.83 -7.09 13.84
N TYR A 48 10.19 -6.29 12.84
CA TYR A 48 10.85 -5.01 13.02
C TYR A 48 10.45 -4.04 11.91
N LEU A 49 10.69 -2.75 12.16
CA LEU A 49 10.52 -1.69 11.18
C LEU A 49 11.83 -1.46 10.43
N MET A 50 11.79 -1.63 9.12
CA MET A 50 12.89 -1.30 8.22
C MET A 50 12.62 0.05 7.58
N PRO A 51 13.46 1.09 7.80
CA PRO A 51 13.25 2.40 7.17
C PRO A 51 13.33 2.28 5.65
N LEU A 52 12.51 3.05 4.94
CA LEU A 52 12.48 3.10 3.49
C LEU A 52 13.05 4.43 3.00
N GLU A 53 13.88 4.37 1.97
CA GLU A 53 14.24 5.55 1.18
C GLU A 53 13.06 5.92 0.29
N VAL A 54 12.40 7.04 0.61
CA VAL A 54 11.21 7.49 -0.12
C VAL A 54 11.57 8.60 -1.08
N SER A 55 11.32 8.40 -2.38
CA SER A 55 11.27 9.49 -3.35
C SER A 55 9.88 10.11 -3.36
N LEU A 56 9.76 11.38 -2.94
CA LEU A 56 8.51 12.16 -2.92
C LEU A 56 8.17 12.78 -4.28
N GLU A 57 8.47 12.08 -5.38
CA GLU A 57 8.27 12.60 -6.74
C GLU A 57 6.81 12.60 -7.19
N THR A 58 5.97 11.72 -6.63
CA THR A 58 4.56 11.63 -7.01
C THR A 58 3.74 12.60 -6.17
N ARG A 59 3.12 13.59 -6.82
CA ARG A 59 2.21 14.54 -6.18
C ARG A 59 0.77 14.11 -6.38
N LEU A 60 -0.12 14.58 -5.51
CA LEU A 60 -1.57 14.35 -5.65
C LEU A 60 -2.12 14.91 -6.97
N THR A 61 -1.51 15.98 -7.49
CA THR A 61 -1.87 16.58 -8.78
C THR A 61 -1.52 15.71 -9.98
N ASP A 62 -0.65 14.71 -9.80
CA ASP A 62 -0.27 13.78 -10.88
C ASP A 62 -1.29 12.64 -11.07
N LEU A 63 -2.29 12.54 -10.17
CA LEU A 63 -3.33 11.53 -10.20
C LEU A 63 -4.59 12.11 -10.85
N ILE A 64 -4.62 12.03 -12.19
CA ILE A 64 -5.74 12.55 -13.00
C ILE A 64 -6.99 11.69 -12.82
N GLY A 65 -8.15 12.33 -12.66
CA GLY A 65 -9.48 11.69 -12.65
C GLY A 65 -9.81 10.88 -11.39
N VAL A 66 -9.10 11.15 -10.29
CA VAL A 66 -9.41 10.61 -8.95
C VAL A 66 -9.63 11.74 -7.93
N ASP A 67 -10.10 12.90 -8.41
CA ASP A 67 -10.26 14.12 -7.60
C ASP A 67 -11.17 13.89 -6.38
N LEU A 68 -12.30 13.19 -6.57
CA LEU A 68 -13.22 12.89 -5.47
C LEU A 68 -12.55 12.01 -4.40
N GLN A 69 -11.86 10.94 -4.83
CA GLN A 69 -11.15 10.02 -3.93
C GLN A 69 -10.00 10.73 -3.21
N ARG A 70 -9.27 11.59 -3.92
CA ARG A 70 -8.22 12.45 -3.35
C ARG A 70 -8.79 13.36 -2.28
N ASP A 71 -9.88 14.06 -2.57
CA ASP A 71 -10.45 15.05 -1.65
C ASP A 71 -11.09 14.38 -0.43
N GLN A 72 -11.69 13.20 -0.59
CA GLN A 72 -12.22 12.41 0.53
C GLN A 72 -11.10 11.85 1.41
N LEU A 73 -10.10 11.19 0.82
CA LEU A 73 -8.99 10.61 1.58
C LEU A 73 -8.15 11.71 2.22
N GLY A 74 -7.84 12.78 1.49
CA GLY A 74 -7.08 13.92 1.98
C GLY A 74 -7.75 14.63 3.16
N ARG A 75 -9.08 14.80 3.14
CA ARG A 75 -9.81 15.34 4.30
C ARG A 75 -9.70 14.41 5.52
N ASN A 76 -9.87 13.11 5.33
CA ASN A 76 -9.73 12.12 6.39
C ASN A 76 -8.32 12.08 6.98
N THR A 77 -7.29 12.16 6.13
CA THR A 77 -5.88 12.21 6.57
C THR A 77 -5.57 13.52 7.29
N ARG A 78 -6.11 14.67 6.84
CA ARG A 78 -5.94 15.94 7.56
C ARG A 78 -6.61 15.90 8.94
N GLN A 79 -7.83 15.38 9.05
CA GLN A 79 -8.49 15.18 10.34
C GLN A 79 -7.59 14.39 11.30
N PHE A 80 -7.04 13.27 10.83
CA PHE A 80 -6.14 12.44 11.62
C PHE A 80 -4.87 13.17 12.09
N ILE A 81 -4.23 13.93 11.20
CA ILE A 81 -3.03 14.71 11.52
C ILE A 81 -3.33 15.73 12.61
N ASP A 82 -4.46 16.43 12.47
CA ASP A 82 -4.92 17.47 13.39
C ASP A 82 -5.46 16.89 14.73
N GLY A 83 -5.44 15.56 14.92
CA GLY A 83 -5.96 14.90 16.11
C GLY A 83 -7.48 14.89 16.21
N LEU A 84 -8.17 15.07 15.09
CA LEU A 84 -9.62 14.98 14.97
C LEU A 84 -10.04 13.54 14.60
N PRO A 85 -11.31 13.16 14.84
CA PRO A 85 -11.83 11.85 14.45
C PRO A 85 -11.64 11.60 12.94
N ALA A 86 -11.07 10.45 12.62
CA ALA A 86 -10.80 9.99 11.26
C ALA A 86 -11.02 8.47 11.16
N ASN A 87 -11.24 7.99 9.94
CA ASN A 87 -11.58 6.61 9.67
C ASN A 87 -10.43 5.83 9.06
N HIS A 88 -10.38 4.53 9.35
CA HIS A 88 -9.68 3.56 8.50
C HIS A 88 -10.26 3.58 7.09
N ALA A 89 -9.40 3.46 6.08
CA ALA A 89 -9.81 3.60 4.68
C ALA A 89 -9.51 2.35 3.86
N LEU A 90 -10.47 1.93 3.04
CA LEU A 90 -10.28 0.87 2.06
C LEU A 90 -10.56 1.42 0.66
N LEU A 91 -9.51 1.44 -0.16
CA LEU A 91 -9.54 1.84 -1.55
C LEU A 91 -9.68 0.59 -2.41
N TRP A 92 -10.78 0.41 -3.11
CA TRP A 92 -11.03 -0.80 -3.88
C TRP A 92 -11.31 -0.51 -5.35
N GLY A 93 -11.13 -1.51 -6.21
CA GLY A 93 -11.47 -1.44 -7.62
C GLY A 93 -10.31 -1.83 -8.53
N SER A 94 -10.32 -1.38 -9.77
CA SER A 94 -9.48 -1.97 -10.82
C SER A 94 -7.97 -1.76 -10.62
N ARG A 95 -7.16 -2.65 -11.19
CA ARG A 95 -5.70 -2.58 -11.13
C ARG A 95 -5.17 -1.39 -11.94
N GLY A 96 -4.19 -0.68 -11.38
CA GLY A 96 -3.49 0.41 -12.07
C GLY A 96 -4.25 1.74 -12.13
N THR A 97 -5.33 1.90 -11.37
CA THR A 97 -6.15 3.14 -11.29
C THR A 97 -5.61 4.19 -10.33
N GLY A 98 -4.49 3.91 -9.65
CA GLY A 98 -3.81 4.89 -8.77
C GLY A 98 -4.10 4.75 -7.28
N LYS A 99 -4.73 3.66 -6.81
CA LYS A 99 -5.04 3.43 -5.38
C LYS A 99 -3.81 3.57 -4.47
N SER A 100 -2.77 2.78 -4.70
CA SER A 100 -1.53 2.79 -3.90
C SER A 100 -0.75 4.08 -4.11
N SER A 101 -0.78 4.64 -5.34
CA SER A 101 -0.17 5.92 -5.66
C SER A 101 -0.81 7.08 -4.89
N LEU A 102 -2.13 7.04 -4.68
CA LEU A 102 -2.84 8.05 -3.88
C LEU A 102 -2.38 8.05 -2.44
N ILE A 103 -2.28 6.87 -1.81
CA ILE A 103 -1.80 6.74 -0.43
C ILE A 103 -0.35 7.23 -0.30
N ARG A 104 0.52 6.88 -1.25
CA ARG A 104 1.91 7.36 -1.27
C ARG A 104 2.01 8.87 -1.51
N ALA A 105 1.16 9.44 -2.36
CA ALA A 105 1.14 10.87 -2.61
C ALA A 105 0.64 11.68 -1.39
N LEU A 106 -0.16 11.09 -0.49
CA LEU A 106 -0.47 11.72 0.79
C LEU A 106 0.76 11.87 1.68
N LEU A 107 1.69 10.91 1.63
CA LEU A 107 2.95 11.06 2.36
C LEU A 107 3.74 12.25 1.85
N THR A 108 3.81 12.46 0.53
CA THR A 108 4.43 13.66 -0.07
C THR A 108 3.83 14.96 0.46
N GLU A 109 2.50 15.03 0.54
CA GLU A 109 1.79 16.23 0.99
C GLU A 109 1.94 16.49 2.49
N TYR A 110 1.86 15.43 3.30
CA TYR A 110 1.67 15.55 4.75
C TYR A 110 2.87 15.11 5.60
N ALA A 111 3.95 14.59 5.00
CA ALA A 111 5.20 14.31 5.72
C ALA A 111 5.74 15.53 6.53
N PRO A 112 5.72 16.78 5.99
CA PRO A 112 6.18 17.95 6.73
C PRO A 112 5.38 18.27 7.99
N VAL A 113 4.12 17.82 8.06
CA VAL A 113 3.23 18.03 9.22
C VAL A 113 3.09 16.78 10.10
N GLY A 114 4.05 15.85 9.99
CA GLY A 114 4.20 14.74 10.93
C GLY A 114 3.56 13.41 10.51
N LEU A 115 3.05 13.30 9.27
CA LEU A 115 2.59 12.01 8.74
C LEU A 115 3.78 11.08 8.46
N ARG A 116 3.63 9.80 8.81
CA ARG A 116 4.54 8.71 8.48
C ARG A 116 3.76 7.55 7.88
N LEU A 117 4.38 6.84 6.94
CA LEU A 117 3.77 5.70 6.26
C LEU A 117 4.49 4.41 6.65
N ILE A 118 3.76 3.38 7.04
CA ILE A 118 4.34 2.07 7.31
C ILE A 118 3.70 1.05 6.39
N GLU A 119 4.48 0.45 5.49
CA GLU A 119 4.01 -0.65 4.65
C GLU A 119 3.97 -1.94 5.47
N ILE A 120 2.85 -2.65 5.43
CA ILE A 120 2.70 -3.99 6.00
C ILE A 120 2.15 -4.92 4.93
N GLU A 121 2.80 -6.07 4.76
CA GLU A 121 2.31 -7.09 3.84
C GLU A 121 1.11 -7.81 4.43
N ARG A 122 0.18 -8.24 3.56
CA ARG A 122 -1.04 -8.96 3.96
C ARG A 122 -0.73 -10.14 4.89
N ASP A 123 0.28 -10.94 4.57
CA ASP A 123 0.63 -12.16 5.30
C ASP A 123 1.25 -11.86 6.69
N HIS A 124 1.52 -10.58 6.98
CA HIS A 124 2.05 -10.10 8.25
C HIS A 124 1.01 -9.34 9.09
N LEU A 125 -0.26 -9.28 8.67
CA LEU A 125 -1.32 -8.57 9.40
C LEU A 125 -1.56 -9.11 10.82
N GLY A 126 -1.19 -10.38 11.08
CA GLY A 126 -1.19 -10.94 12.44
C GLY A 126 -0.26 -10.20 13.42
N ASP A 127 0.72 -9.44 12.94
CA ASP A 127 1.64 -8.65 13.78
C ASP A 127 1.13 -7.24 14.10
N LEU A 128 -0.04 -6.84 13.57
CA LEU A 128 -0.59 -5.50 13.76
C LEU A 128 -0.62 -5.05 15.23
N PRO A 129 -1.10 -5.85 16.21
CA PRO A 129 -1.13 -5.41 17.61
C PRO A 129 0.25 -5.00 18.13
N ARG A 130 1.27 -5.80 17.79
CA ARG A 130 2.66 -5.54 18.21
C ARG A 130 3.24 -4.31 17.51
N LEU A 131 2.91 -4.13 16.23
CA LEU A 131 3.33 -2.94 15.48
C LEU A 131 2.70 -1.70 16.11
N VAL A 132 1.40 -1.73 16.38
CA VAL A 132 0.66 -0.63 17.01
C VAL A 132 1.24 -0.29 18.39
N GLU A 133 1.58 -1.29 19.21
CA GLU A 133 2.21 -1.10 20.52
C GLU A 133 3.54 -0.32 20.45
N GLN A 134 4.34 -0.53 19.39
CA GLN A 134 5.59 0.20 19.15
C GLN A 134 5.36 1.66 18.75
N LEU A 135 4.20 1.96 18.13
CA LEU A 135 3.90 3.28 17.57
C LEU A 135 3.16 4.19 18.55
N GLN A 136 2.34 3.65 19.45
CA GLN A 136 1.45 4.44 20.33
C GLN A 136 2.17 5.49 21.20
N LYS A 137 3.47 5.29 21.49
CA LYS A 137 4.28 6.20 22.33
C LYS A 137 5.02 7.28 21.54
N LEU A 138 4.93 7.23 20.21
CA LEU A 138 5.65 8.13 19.32
C LEU A 138 4.80 9.36 18.96
N PRO A 139 5.40 10.55 18.81
CA PRO A 139 4.66 11.78 18.58
C PRO A 139 4.15 11.94 17.13
N GLN A 140 4.64 11.14 16.19
CA GLN A 140 4.19 11.17 14.79
C GLN A 140 2.82 10.51 14.61
N ARG A 141 2.18 10.80 13.47
CA ARG A 141 0.92 10.19 13.04
C ARG A 141 1.22 9.15 11.96
N PHE A 142 0.83 7.91 12.20
CA PHE A 142 1.18 6.77 11.35
C PHE A 142 -0.01 6.27 10.54
N VAL A 143 0.16 6.20 9.23
CA VAL A 143 -0.72 5.40 8.37
C VAL A 143 -0.06 4.05 8.13
N LEU A 144 -0.67 2.99 8.65
CA LEU A 144 -0.34 1.61 8.29
C LEU A 144 -0.99 1.32 6.94
N PHE A 145 -0.18 0.95 5.96
CA PHE A 145 -0.60 0.73 4.59
C PHE A 145 -0.43 -0.73 4.19
N CYS A 146 -1.55 -1.39 3.87
CA CYS A 146 -1.56 -2.73 3.28
C CYS A 146 -1.96 -2.65 1.80
N ASP A 147 -1.05 -2.99 0.89
CA ASP A 147 -1.34 -3.03 -0.54
C ASP A 147 -1.94 -4.37 -0.96
N ASP A 148 -2.90 -4.34 -1.89
CA ASP A 148 -3.62 -5.50 -2.44
C ASP A 148 -4.17 -6.48 -1.39
N LEU A 149 -4.85 -5.94 -0.37
CA LEU A 149 -5.58 -6.70 0.63
C LEU A 149 -6.63 -7.59 -0.05
N SER A 150 -6.44 -8.90 0.02
CA SER A 150 -7.39 -9.89 -0.46
C SER A 150 -7.20 -11.19 0.31
N PHE A 151 -8.29 -11.83 0.73
CA PHE A 151 -8.21 -13.01 1.58
C PHE A 151 -8.59 -14.27 0.82
N GLU A 152 -7.82 -15.33 0.99
CA GLU A 152 -8.17 -16.68 0.52
C GLU A 152 -9.01 -17.44 1.56
N SER A 153 -9.50 -18.62 1.21
CA SER A 153 -10.30 -19.47 2.09
C SER A 153 -9.39 -20.07 3.17
N GLY A 154 -9.68 -19.82 4.45
CA GLY A 154 -8.94 -20.43 5.58
C GLY A 154 -7.78 -19.61 6.15
N GLU A 155 -7.52 -18.40 5.65
CA GLU A 155 -6.53 -17.49 6.26
C GLU A 155 -7.02 -16.99 7.63
N GLY A 156 -6.21 -17.15 8.69
CA GLY A 156 -6.58 -16.73 10.05
C GLY A 156 -6.33 -15.25 10.36
N ASP A 157 -5.56 -14.56 9.52
CA ASP A 157 -5.04 -13.22 9.80
C ASP A 157 -6.11 -12.11 9.75
N TYR A 158 -7.25 -12.34 9.11
CA TYR A 158 -8.35 -11.36 9.06
C TYR A 158 -9.01 -11.14 10.43
N ARG A 159 -8.92 -12.10 11.37
CA ARG A 159 -9.48 -11.97 12.72
C ARG A 159 -8.74 -10.91 13.54
N VAL A 160 -7.43 -10.84 13.37
CA VAL A 160 -6.59 -9.81 13.99
C VAL A 160 -6.96 -8.44 13.42
N LEU A 161 -7.14 -8.37 12.10
CA LEU A 161 -7.60 -7.15 11.43
C LEU A 161 -8.98 -6.70 11.93
N LYS A 162 -9.94 -7.63 12.10
CA LYS A 162 -11.26 -7.37 12.69
C LYS A 162 -11.15 -6.64 14.03
N SER A 163 -10.31 -7.16 14.92
CA SER A 163 -10.16 -6.64 16.29
C SER A 163 -9.58 -5.22 16.30
N VAL A 164 -8.57 -4.97 15.47
CA VAL A 164 -7.98 -3.63 15.30
C VAL A 164 -9.02 -2.64 14.76
N LEU A 165 -9.81 -3.03 13.77
CA LEU A 165 -10.84 -2.18 13.18
C LEU A 165 -12.04 -1.92 14.13
N ASP A 166 -12.38 -2.88 15.00
CA ASP A 166 -13.43 -2.71 16.01
C ASP A 166 -13.00 -1.87 17.22
N GLY A 167 -11.71 -1.68 17.43
CA GLY A 167 -11.16 -1.14 18.67
C GLY A 167 -11.46 -2.01 19.90
N SER A 168 -11.71 -3.31 19.70
CA SER A 168 -12.17 -4.22 20.76
C SER A 168 -11.00 -4.89 21.48
N LEU A 169 -10.37 -4.16 22.41
CA LEU A 169 -9.81 -4.59 23.72
C LEU A 169 -8.80 -3.58 24.27
N GLU A 170 -8.11 -2.89 23.38
CA GLU A 170 -7.22 -1.75 23.66
C GLU A 170 -7.67 -0.64 22.71
N GLN A 171 -7.91 0.58 23.21
CA GLN A 171 -8.25 1.70 22.32
C GLN A 171 -7.17 1.80 21.24
N ALA A 172 -7.57 1.67 19.97
CA ALA A 172 -6.67 1.92 18.86
C ALA A 172 -6.06 3.31 19.07
N PRO A 173 -4.73 3.43 19.07
CA PRO A 173 -4.11 4.67 19.50
C PRO A 173 -4.44 5.79 18.51
N ASP A 174 -4.67 6.99 19.05
CA ASP A 174 -5.08 8.16 18.27
C ASP A 174 -4.08 8.54 17.17
N ASN A 175 -2.86 8.01 17.22
CA ASN A 175 -1.79 8.27 16.27
C ASN A 175 -1.61 7.16 15.21
N VAL A 176 -2.55 6.22 15.07
CA VAL A 176 -2.49 5.17 14.03
C VAL A 176 -3.79 5.06 13.22
N LEU A 177 -3.68 5.05 11.89
CA LEU A 177 -4.75 4.67 10.97
C LEU A 177 -4.32 3.53 10.04
N LEU A 178 -5.21 2.58 9.78
CA LEU A 178 -5.05 1.60 8.71
C LEU A 178 -5.69 2.06 7.40
N TYR A 179 -4.87 2.15 6.34
CA TYR A 179 -5.32 2.26 4.95
C TYR A 179 -4.99 0.97 4.19
N ALA A 180 -5.92 0.48 3.39
CA ALA A 180 -5.72 -0.70 2.56
C ALA A 180 -6.13 -0.43 1.11
N THR A 181 -5.45 -1.05 0.14
CA THR A 181 -6.00 -1.18 -1.21
C THR A 181 -6.52 -2.58 -1.46
N SER A 182 -7.51 -2.75 -2.33
CA SER A 182 -7.92 -4.05 -2.83
C SER A 182 -8.26 -4.01 -4.31
N ASN A 183 -7.99 -5.10 -5.02
CA ASN A 183 -8.49 -5.29 -6.38
C ASN A 183 -9.88 -5.94 -6.42
N ARG A 184 -10.44 -6.29 -5.27
CA ARG A 184 -11.73 -6.97 -5.11
C ARG A 184 -12.69 -6.11 -4.31
N ARG A 185 -13.96 -6.12 -4.70
CA ARG A 185 -15.02 -5.52 -3.89
C ARG A 185 -15.24 -6.42 -2.66
N HIS A 186 -15.30 -5.84 -1.47
CA HIS A 186 -15.44 -6.56 -0.20
C HIS A 186 -14.33 -7.59 0.13
N LEU A 187 -13.17 -7.51 -0.52
CA LEU A 187 -12.02 -8.43 -0.27
C LEU A 187 -12.28 -9.90 -0.67
N VAL A 188 -13.39 -10.19 -1.36
CA VAL A 188 -13.85 -11.54 -1.77
C VAL A 188 -13.61 -11.76 -3.28
N PRO A 189 -13.16 -12.95 -3.73
CA PRO A 189 -13.13 -13.28 -5.15
C PRO A 189 -14.53 -13.31 -5.77
N GLU A 190 -14.76 -12.54 -6.84
CA GLU A 190 -16.07 -12.47 -7.53
C GLU A 190 -16.28 -13.61 -8.56
N LYS A 191 -15.27 -14.41 -8.92
CA LYS A 191 -15.39 -15.38 -10.02
C LYS A 191 -15.91 -16.74 -9.55
N GLU A 192 -16.95 -17.24 -10.22
CA GLU A 192 -17.46 -18.62 -10.09
C GLU A 192 -16.36 -19.69 -10.24
N SER A 193 -15.35 -19.46 -11.08
CA SER A 193 -14.21 -20.39 -11.25
C SER A 193 -13.34 -20.53 -9.99
N ASP A 194 -13.32 -19.49 -9.16
CA ASP A 194 -12.54 -19.45 -7.90
C ASP A 194 -13.41 -19.87 -6.70
N ASN A 195 -14.70 -20.14 -6.95
CA ASN A 195 -15.75 -20.42 -5.97
C ASN A 195 -16.23 -21.89 -6.07
N ALA A 196 -15.31 -22.82 -6.35
CA ALA A 196 -15.62 -24.25 -6.47
C ALA A 196 -16.24 -24.86 -5.19
N ASP A 197 -16.17 -24.16 -4.05
CA ASP A 197 -16.74 -24.55 -2.75
C ASP A 197 -18.15 -23.99 -2.48
N TRP A 198 -18.81 -23.33 -3.45
CA TRP A 198 -20.17 -22.84 -3.30
C TRP A 198 -21.17 -24.02 -3.26
N LYS A 199 -21.61 -24.39 -2.06
CA LYS A 199 -22.65 -25.41 -1.86
C LYS A 199 -24.00 -24.84 -2.30
N HIS A 200 -24.56 -25.38 -3.37
CA HIS A 200 -25.98 -25.22 -3.68
C HIS A 200 -26.81 -25.94 -2.60
N VAL A 201 -27.55 -25.20 -1.78
CA VAL A 201 -28.63 -25.73 -0.96
C VAL A 201 -29.90 -25.02 -1.42
N ASP A 202 -30.90 -25.80 -1.86
CA ASP A 202 -32.23 -25.32 -2.27
C ASP A 202 -32.29 -24.26 -3.40
N GLY A 203 -31.32 -24.26 -4.32
CA GLY A 203 -31.35 -23.39 -5.51
C GLY A 203 -31.05 -21.92 -5.22
N GLU A 204 -30.77 -21.57 -3.97
CA GLU A 204 -30.26 -20.26 -3.57
C GLU A 204 -28.76 -20.35 -3.24
N LEU A 205 -28.02 -19.37 -3.75
CA LEU A 205 -26.60 -19.23 -3.53
C LEU A 205 -26.36 -18.63 -2.14
N HIS A 206 -26.12 -19.48 -1.14
CA HIS A 206 -25.70 -19.03 0.18
C HIS A 206 -24.18 -18.78 0.19
N PRO A 207 -23.73 -17.55 0.45
CA PRO A 207 -22.31 -17.30 0.71
C PRO A 207 -21.87 -18.18 1.88
N SER A 208 -20.71 -18.83 1.79
CA SER A 208 -20.16 -19.53 2.94
C SER A 208 -19.88 -18.53 4.08
N GLU A 209 -19.89 -18.97 5.34
CA GLU A 209 -19.59 -18.12 6.51
C GLU A 209 -18.29 -17.29 6.32
N ALA A 210 -17.31 -17.85 5.61
CA ALA A 210 -16.06 -17.18 5.26
C ALA A 210 -16.20 -15.98 4.33
N VAL A 211 -17.24 -15.93 3.48
CA VAL A 211 -17.56 -14.79 2.62
C VAL A 211 -18.26 -13.69 3.42
N GLU A 212 -19.20 -14.06 4.29
CA GLU A 212 -19.89 -13.11 5.18
C GLU A 212 -18.90 -12.42 6.12
N ASP A 213 -17.96 -13.15 6.70
CA ASP A 213 -16.90 -12.58 7.55
C ASP A 213 -16.01 -11.57 6.80
N LYS A 214 -15.73 -11.81 5.51
CA LYS A 214 -14.93 -10.90 4.67
C LYS A 214 -15.70 -9.62 4.30
N ILE A 215 -16.99 -9.75 4.01
CA ILE A 215 -17.88 -8.59 3.80
C ILE A 215 -17.96 -7.76 5.09
N ALA A 216 -18.24 -8.41 6.22
CA ALA A 216 -18.32 -7.76 7.53
C ALA A 216 -17.01 -7.06 7.92
N LEU A 217 -15.86 -7.60 7.53
CA LEU A 217 -14.57 -6.95 7.70
C LEU A 217 -14.41 -5.72 6.81
N SER A 218 -14.77 -5.82 5.53
CA SER A 218 -14.73 -4.68 4.61
C SER A 218 -15.61 -3.52 5.09
N ASP A 219 -16.77 -3.81 5.67
CA ASP A 219 -17.72 -2.80 6.14
C ASP A 219 -17.23 -2.04 7.39
N ARG A 220 -16.19 -2.54 8.06
CA ARG A 220 -15.55 -1.85 9.21
C ARG A 220 -14.60 -0.73 8.81
N PHE A 221 -14.25 -0.63 7.54
CA PHE A 221 -13.54 0.54 7.04
C PHE A 221 -14.52 1.71 6.91
N GLY A 222 -14.42 2.67 7.84
CA GLY A 222 -15.32 3.83 7.87
C GLY A 222 -15.21 4.76 6.65
N LEU A 223 -14.13 4.67 5.87
CA LEU A 223 -14.00 5.34 4.58
C LEU A 223 -13.80 4.32 3.44
N TRP A 224 -14.72 4.31 2.48
CA TRP A 224 -14.71 3.38 1.35
C TRP A 224 -14.64 4.13 0.02
N LEU A 225 -13.56 3.91 -0.73
CA LEU A 225 -13.27 4.65 -1.96
C LEU A 225 -13.20 3.71 -3.16
N SER A 226 -14.09 3.93 -4.13
CA SER A 226 -14.16 3.13 -5.35
C SER A 226 -13.30 3.72 -6.46
N PHE A 227 -12.55 2.85 -7.15
CA PHE A 227 -11.71 3.19 -8.30
C PHE A 227 -12.09 2.35 -9.52
N TYR A 228 -12.79 2.98 -10.45
CA TYR A 228 -13.30 2.32 -11.65
C TYR A 228 -12.24 2.22 -12.76
N PRO A 229 -12.39 1.27 -13.71
CA PRO A 229 -11.55 1.23 -14.91
C PRO A 229 -11.57 2.57 -15.66
N PHE A 230 -10.46 2.91 -16.30
CA PHE A 230 -10.38 4.16 -17.05
C PHE A 230 -11.25 4.09 -18.30
N THR A 231 -11.97 5.17 -18.58
CA THR A 231 -12.51 5.41 -19.92
C THR A 231 -11.36 5.68 -20.89
N GLN A 232 -11.61 5.58 -22.20
CA GLN A 232 -10.59 5.92 -23.19
C GLN A 232 -10.13 7.38 -23.04
N GLU A 233 -11.07 8.30 -22.85
CA GLU A 233 -10.80 9.72 -22.64
C GLU A 233 -9.92 9.94 -21.40
N HIS A 234 -10.27 9.32 -20.27
CA HIS A 234 -9.47 9.39 -19.05
C HIS A 234 -8.06 8.84 -19.26
N TYR A 235 -7.93 7.71 -19.95
CA TYR A 235 -6.63 7.15 -20.32
C TYR A 235 -5.79 8.12 -21.15
N LEU A 236 -6.38 8.76 -22.18
CA LEU A 236 -5.69 9.73 -23.02
C LEU A 236 -5.27 10.98 -22.23
N ASN A 237 -6.12 11.48 -21.33
CA ASN A 237 -5.79 12.62 -20.47
C ASN A 237 -4.60 12.30 -19.55
N VAL A 238 -4.52 11.07 -19.03
CA VAL A 238 -3.38 10.61 -18.21
C VAL A 238 -2.11 10.48 -19.06
N VAL A 239 -2.21 10.01 -20.31
CA VAL A 239 -1.08 9.98 -21.25
C VAL A 239 -0.55 11.38 -21.53
N GLU A 240 -1.44 12.32 -21.85
CA GLU A 240 -1.10 13.72 -22.10
C GLU A 240 -0.40 14.36 -20.88
N HIS A 241 -0.92 14.12 -19.67
CA HIS A 241 -0.27 14.59 -18.44
C HIS A 241 1.16 14.08 -18.32
N TRP A 242 1.38 12.76 -18.46
CA TRP A 242 2.71 12.19 -18.30
C TRP A 242 3.68 12.57 -19.42
N ILE A 243 3.22 12.68 -20.67
CA ILE A 243 4.04 13.22 -21.76
C ILE A 243 4.44 14.66 -21.42
N THR A 244 3.51 15.49 -20.96
CA THR A 244 3.82 16.87 -20.54
C THR A 244 4.91 16.92 -19.46
N GLN A 245 4.76 16.12 -18.40
CA GLN A 245 5.73 16.09 -17.30
C GLN A 245 7.12 15.64 -17.77
N LEU A 246 7.18 14.58 -18.59
CA LEU A 246 8.43 14.02 -19.09
C LEU A 246 9.10 14.94 -20.13
N ALA A 247 8.32 15.47 -21.07
CA ALA A 247 8.80 16.37 -22.10
C ALA A 247 9.32 17.68 -21.51
N HIS A 248 8.62 18.26 -20.52
CA HIS A 248 9.09 19.44 -19.79
C HIS A 248 10.44 19.20 -19.11
N LYS A 249 10.62 18.06 -18.43
CA LYS A 249 11.91 17.69 -17.81
C LYS A 249 13.04 17.55 -18.83
N ALA A 250 12.72 17.15 -20.06
CA ALA A 250 13.69 16.93 -21.13
C ALA A 250 13.87 18.15 -22.07
N GLY A 251 13.13 19.25 -21.87
CA GLY A 251 13.12 20.38 -22.80
C GLY A 251 12.50 20.07 -24.17
N LEU A 252 11.72 18.99 -24.27
CA LEU A 252 11.07 18.55 -25.50
C LEU A 252 9.77 19.34 -25.72
N GLN A 253 9.65 19.99 -26.88
CA GLN A 253 8.36 20.52 -27.33
C GLN A 253 7.51 19.39 -27.90
N TRP A 254 6.24 19.35 -27.53
CA TRP A 254 5.30 18.35 -28.00
C TRP A 254 3.91 18.96 -28.13
N GLN A 255 3.07 18.34 -28.96
CA GLN A 255 1.65 18.68 -29.08
C GLN A 255 0.85 17.40 -29.23
N ARG A 256 -0.38 17.41 -28.70
CA ARG A 256 -1.34 16.33 -28.89
C ARG A 256 -1.83 16.31 -30.34
N ASP A 257 -1.75 15.15 -30.97
CA ASP A 257 -2.29 14.89 -32.30
C ASP A 257 -3.00 13.53 -32.39
N GLU A 258 -3.71 13.29 -33.49
CA GLU A 258 -4.47 12.06 -33.70
C GLU A 258 -3.55 10.82 -33.81
N ALA A 259 -2.32 10.98 -34.30
CA ALA A 259 -1.36 9.89 -34.46
C ALA A 259 -0.87 9.35 -33.11
N LEU A 260 -0.60 10.26 -32.16
CA LEU A 260 -0.28 9.98 -30.77
C LEU A 260 -1.43 9.23 -30.10
N GLU A 261 -2.65 9.76 -30.20
CA GLU A 261 -3.83 9.15 -29.57
C GLU A 261 -4.05 7.71 -30.08
N LYS A 262 -4.03 7.51 -31.40
CA LYS A 262 -4.14 6.17 -32.01
C LYS A 262 -3.03 5.24 -31.54
N SER A 263 -1.81 5.75 -31.36
CA SER A 263 -0.67 4.96 -30.88
C SER A 263 -0.81 4.58 -29.41
N ALA A 264 -1.27 5.51 -28.57
CA ALA A 264 -1.57 5.27 -27.16
C ALA A 264 -2.67 4.22 -27.00
N ILE A 265 -3.77 4.35 -27.76
CA ILE A 265 -4.88 3.39 -27.73
C ILE A 265 -4.42 2.01 -28.18
N ARG A 266 -3.65 1.92 -29.28
CA ARG A 266 -3.08 0.64 -29.76
C ARG A 266 -2.19 0.00 -28.70
N TRP A 267 -1.36 0.79 -28.03
CA TRP A 267 -0.50 0.32 -26.94
C TRP A 267 -1.31 -0.28 -25.78
N ALA A 268 -2.37 0.42 -25.35
CA ALA A 268 -3.24 -0.07 -24.27
C ALA A 268 -4.00 -1.34 -24.67
N THR A 269 -4.53 -1.40 -25.90
CA THR A 269 -5.25 -2.57 -26.41
C THR A 269 -4.34 -3.79 -26.51
N ALA A 270 -3.10 -3.63 -26.98
CA ALA A 270 -2.12 -4.72 -27.06
C ALA A 270 -1.76 -5.30 -25.68
N ARG A 271 -1.84 -4.49 -24.61
CA ARG A 271 -1.62 -4.91 -23.22
C ARG A 271 -2.90 -5.35 -22.50
N GLY A 272 -4.05 -5.28 -23.18
CA GLY A 272 -5.35 -5.71 -22.66
C GLY A 272 -5.93 -4.85 -21.54
N ASN A 273 -5.38 -3.66 -21.26
CA ASN A 273 -5.93 -2.78 -20.22
C ASN A 273 -5.57 -1.30 -20.39
N ARG A 274 -6.54 -0.42 -20.07
CA ARG A 274 -6.41 1.03 -19.98
C ARG A 274 -6.35 1.42 -18.51
N ASN A 275 -5.16 1.84 -18.07
CA ASN A 275 -4.93 2.26 -16.69
C ASN A 275 -3.72 3.20 -16.62
N GLY A 276 -3.52 3.85 -15.47
CA GLY A 276 -2.45 4.84 -15.28
C GLY A 276 -1.05 4.26 -15.46
N ARG A 277 -0.82 3.01 -15.05
CA ARG A 277 0.47 2.31 -15.26
C ARG A 277 0.77 2.17 -16.76
N CYS A 278 -0.22 1.74 -17.54
CA CYS A 278 -0.10 1.58 -18.99
C CYS A 278 0.13 2.94 -19.68
N ALA A 279 -0.57 3.99 -19.22
CA ALA A 279 -0.41 5.35 -19.72
C ALA A 279 1.01 5.89 -19.48
N TYR A 280 1.54 5.74 -18.26
CA TYR A 280 2.90 6.17 -17.93
C TYR A 280 3.96 5.42 -18.75
N GLN A 281 3.79 4.10 -18.92
CA GLN A 281 4.70 3.28 -19.73
C GLN A 281 4.71 3.72 -21.20
N PHE A 282 3.54 3.99 -21.78
CA PHE A 282 3.44 4.54 -23.13
C PHE A 282 4.10 5.92 -23.23
N SER A 283 3.84 6.80 -22.27
CA SER A 283 4.37 8.17 -22.27
C SER A 283 5.90 8.18 -22.22
N ARG A 284 6.50 7.33 -21.37
CA ARG A 284 7.97 7.14 -21.32
C ARG A 284 8.53 6.64 -22.65
N TYR A 285 7.87 5.66 -23.26
CA TYR A 285 8.27 5.12 -24.56
C TYR A 285 8.22 6.19 -25.65
N TRP A 286 7.11 6.92 -25.74
CA TRP A 286 6.90 7.94 -26.77
C TRP A 286 7.89 9.11 -26.63
N VAL A 287 8.05 9.66 -25.43
CA VAL A 287 9.03 10.74 -25.18
C VAL A 287 10.45 10.28 -25.48
N GLY A 288 10.80 9.05 -25.10
CA GLY A 288 12.11 8.46 -25.41
C GLY A 288 12.37 8.37 -26.92
N LEU A 289 11.37 8.00 -27.71
CA LEU A 289 11.49 7.99 -29.18
C LEU A 289 11.71 9.38 -29.76
N GLN A 290 10.95 10.38 -29.31
CA GLN A 290 11.07 11.75 -29.81
C GLN A 290 12.45 12.35 -29.51
N LEU A 291 13.00 12.09 -28.33
CA LEU A 291 14.34 12.53 -27.98
C LEU A 291 15.43 11.87 -28.84
N LEU A 292 15.27 10.59 -29.20
CA LEU A 292 16.19 9.91 -30.11
C LEU A 292 16.12 10.48 -31.53
N GLU A 293 14.95 10.89 -31.98
CA GLU A 293 14.78 11.53 -33.29
C GLU A 293 15.45 12.92 -33.35
N GLN A 294 15.41 13.69 -32.25
CA GLN A 294 16.10 14.99 -32.18
C GLN A 294 17.63 14.89 -32.09
N GLN A 295 18.16 13.73 -31.67
CA GLN A 295 19.60 13.48 -31.60
C GLN A 295 20.19 13.01 -32.95
N ARG A 296 19.35 12.71 -33.94
CA ARG A 296 19.76 12.33 -35.30
C ARG A 296 19.80 13.53 -36.22
#